data_AF-A6WVZ5-F1
#
_entry.id   AF-A6WVZ5-F1
#
_cell.length_a   1.000
_cell.length_b   1.000
_cell.length_c   1.000
_cell.angle_alpha   90.00
_cell.angle_beta   90.00
_cell.angle_gamma   90.00
#
_symmetry.space_group_name_H-M   'P 1'
#
loop_
_entity.id
_entity.type
_entity.pdbx_description
1 polymer ?
#
loop_
_entity_poly.entity_id
_entity_poly.type
_entity_poly.pdbx_seq_one_letter_code
_entity_poly.pdbx_strand_id
1 'polypeptide(L)' 'MQDMHFSKDRERRKLTIGRKIKKGDTTMNLRTHFHRWMQYRENIRELSGCTDRELSDLGLSRTDIHRVAREAAFA' A
#
# COMPACT_ATOMS: atom_id res chain seq x y z
N MET A 1 1.32 5.28 -73.79
CA MET A 1 1.26 6.14 -72.60
C MET A 1 1.18 5.22 -71.39
N GLN A 2 2.31 5.04 -70.71
CA GLN A 2 2.46 4.30 -69.44
C GLN A 2 2.08 5.23 -68.28
N ASP A 3 1.68 4.63 -67.16
CA ASP A 3 1.91 5.03 -65.76
C ASP A 3 1.03 4.09 -64.90
N MET A 4 1.48 2.88 -64.48
CA MET A 4 2.40 2.61 -63.38
C MET A 4 2.31 3.58 -62.20
N HIS A 5 1.37 3.36 -61.27
CA HIS A 5 1.55 3.76 -59.87
C HIS A 5 0.94 2.68 -58.95
N PHE A 6 1.73 1.68 -58.57
CA PHE A 6 2.59 1.65 -57.38
C PHE A 6 1.81 1.31 -56.10
N SER A 7 1.83 0.01 -55.82
CA SER A 7 1.47 -0.61 -54.54
C SER A 7 2.15 0.12 -53.38
N LYS A 8 1.39 0.46 -52.34
CA LYS A 8 1.95 0.71 -51.00
C LYS A 8 1.24 -0.16 -49.98
N ASP A 9 1.71 -1.39 -49.94
CA ASP A 9 1.96 -2.09 -48.69
C ASP A 9 2.70 -1.15 -47.72
N ARG A 10 2.12 -0.90 -46.54
CA ARG A 10 2.81 -0.75 -45.23
C ARG A 10 1.92 -0.15 -44.16
N GLU A 11 1.77 -0.90 -43.06
CA GLU A 11 2.10 -0.43 -41.70
C GLU A 11 1.22 0.71 -41.10
N ARG A 12 0.60 0.66 -39.91
CA ARG A 12 0.96 0.06 -38.63
C ARG A 12 -0.30 -0.06 -37.74
N ARG A 13 -0.40 -1.21 -37.10
CA ARG A 13 -1.10 -1.52 -35.84
C ARG A 13 -1.52 -0.28 -35.02
N LYS A 14 -2.83 0.00 -34.94
CA LYS A 14 -3.38 0.79 -33.83
C LYS A 14 -3.66 -0.14 -32.65
N LEU A 15 -2.60 -0.64 -32.03
CA LEU A 15 -2.64 -1.22 -30.69
C LEU A 15 -2.15 -0.14 -29.72
N THR A 16 -2.94 0.91 -29.53
CA THR A 16 -2.75 1.77 -28.37
C THR A 16 -3.50 1.13 -27.20
N ILE A 17 -2.90 0.08 -26.65
CA ILE A 17 -3.17 -0.31 -25.26
C ILE A 17 -2.51 0.75 -24.39
N GLY A 18 -3.15 1.92 -24.32
CA GLY A 18 -2.82 2.97 -23.37
C GLY A 18 -3.32 2.57 -22.00
N ARG A 19 -2.76 1.49 -21.42
CA ARG A 19 -2.95 1.19 -20.00
C ARG A 19 -2.26 2.33 -19.25
N LYS A 20 -3.03 3.35 -18.84
CA LYS A 20 -2.52 4.39 -17.95
C LYS A 20 -2.04 3.68 -16.68
N ILE A 21 -0.74 3.48 -16.56
CA ILE A 21 -0.11 3.12 -15.29
C ILE A 21 -0.42 4.30 -14.38
N LYS A 22 -1.35 4.13 -13.43
CA LYS A 22 -1.61 5.13 -12.39
C LYS A 22 -0.29 5.30 -11.63
N LYS A 23 0.44 6.38 -11.90
CA LYS A 23 1.58 6.78 -11.08
C LYS A 23 1.03 7.13 -9.69
N GLY A 24 1.27 6.27 -8.71
CA GLY A 24 1.24 6.66 -7.31
C GLY A 24 0.29 5.92 -6.38
N ASP A 25 0.05 4.62 -6.56
CA ASP A 25 -0.63 3.80 -5.52
C ASP A 25 0.37 3.03 -4.62
N THR A 26 1.66 3.32 -4.73
CA THR A 26 2.71 2.60 -3.97
C THR A 26 3.43 3.49 -2.96
N THR A 27 3.34 4.81 -3.10
CA THR A 27 3.82 5.75 -2.09
C THR A 27 2.69 5.99 -1.11
N MET A 28 2.61 5.18 -0.05
CA MET A 28 1.91 5.62 1.16
C MET A 28 2.38 7.03 1.49
N ASN A 29 1.46 7.99 1.41
CA ASN A 29 1.76 9.39 1.64
C ASN A 29 2.52 9.53 2.97
N LEU A 30 3.62 10.29 3.00
CA LEU A 30 4.43 10.50 4.21
C LEU A 30 3.56 10.90 5.41
N ARG A 31 2.50 11.69 5.15
CA ARG A 31 1.50 12.06 6.14
C ARG A 31 0.74 10.84 6.69
N THR A 32 0.29 9.94 5.82
CA THR A 32 -0.35 8.68 6.22
C THR A 32 0.60 7.80 7.03
N HIS A 33 1.86 7.69 6.60
CA HIS A 33 2.87 6.93 7.32
C HIS A 33 3.14 7.50 8.71
N PHE A 34 3.23 8.83 8.83
CA PHE A 34 3.36 9.52 10.12
C PHE A 34 2.17 9.26 11.05
N HIS A 35 0.94 9.38 10.55
CA HIS A 35 -0.25 9.08 11.36
C HIS A 35 -0.30 7.63 11.84
N ARG A 36 0.09 6.66 10.98
CA ARG A 36 0.18 5.24 11.39
C ARG A 36 1.26 5.02 12.45
N TRP A 37 2.40 5.68 12.32
CA TRP A 37 3.46 5.62 13.34
C TRP A 37 3.02 6.23 14.68
N MET A 38 2.27 7.33 14.66
CA MET A 38 1.69 7.92 15.86
C MET A 38 0.72 6.95 16.55
N GLN A 39 -0.21 6.34 15.80
CA GLN A 39 -1.13 5.32 16.31
C GLN A 39 -0.39 4.12 16.91
N TYR A 40 0.64 3.61 16.23
CA TYR A 40 1.47 2.54 16.78
C TYR A 40 2.04 2.91 18.16
N ARG A 41 2.57 4.14 18.32
CA ARG A 41 3.15 4.58 19.60
C ARG A 41 2.10 4.75 20.69
N GLU A 42 0.93 5.26 20.33
CA GLU A 42 -0.21 5.37 21.24
C GLU A 42 -0.65 4.00 21.73
N ASN A 43 -0.86 3.05 20.82
CA ASN A 43 -1.19 1.65 21.13
C ASN A 43 -0.15 1.00 22.04
N ILE A 44 1.15 1.21 21.79
CA ILE A 44 2.20 0.71 22.69
C ILE A 44 2.06 1.32 24.08
N ARG A 45 1.85 2.64 24.19
CA ARG A 45 1.73 3.32 25.48
C ARG A 45 0.53 2.81 26.28
N GLU A 46 -0.61 2.64 25.62
CA GLU A 46 -1.84 2.12 26.24
C GLU A 46 -1.66 0.68 26.70
N LEU A 47 -1.27 -0.23 25.80
CA LEU A 47 -1.09 -1.66 26.11
C LEU A 47 0.04 -1.92 27.12
N SER A 48 1.09 -1.11 27.11
CA SER A 48 2.16 -1.21 28.11
C SER A 48 1.71 -0.69 29.48
N GLY A 49 0.74 0.23 29.52
CA GLY A 49 0.11 0.72 30.74
C GLY A 49 -0.87 -0.27 31.37
N CYS A 50 -1.47 -1.16 30.58
CA CYS A 50 -2.29 -2.25 31.09
C CYS A 50 -1.49 -3.17 32.00
N THR A 51 -2.14 -3.79 32.97
CA THR A 51 -1.59 -4.84 33.86
C THR A 51 -1.56 -6.19 33.15
N ASP A 52 -0.82 -7.15 33.71
CA ASP A 52 -0.72 -8.49 33.13
C ASP A 52 -2.07 -9.21 33.10
N ARG A 53 -2.95 -8.90 34.06
CA ARG A 53 -4.32 -9.43 34.09
C ARG A 53 -5.17 -8.84 32.97
N GLU A 54 -5.17 -7.52 32.82
CA GLU A 54 -5.93 -6.85 31.74
C GLU A 54 -5.48 -7.33 30.35
N LEU A 55 -4.17 -7.53 30.16
CA LEU A 55 -3.66 -8.14 28.93
C LEU A 55 -4.12 -9.59 28.78
N SER A 56 -4.07 -10.38 29.86
CA SER A 56 -4.54 -11.78 29.84
C SER A 56 -6.04 -11.88 29.55
N ASP A 57 -6.85 -10.94 30.04
CA ASP A 57 -8.30 -10.90 29.78
C ASP A 57 -8.59 -10.62 28.29
N LEU A 58 -7.69 -9.92 27.60
CA LEU A 58 -7.70 -9.73 26.14
C LEU A 58 -7.09 -10.92 25.37
N GLY A 59 -6.56 -11.93 26.07
CA GLY A 59 -5.83 -13.04 25.46
C GLY A 59 -4.44 -12.65 24.93
N LEU A 60 -3.85 -11.57 25.46
CA LEU A 60 -2.54 -11.05 25.07
C LEU A 60 -1.51 -11.26 26.17
N SER A 61 -0.26 -11.47 25.76
CA SER A 61 0.89 -11.40 26.65
C SER A 61 1.70 -10.11 26.41
N ARG A 62 2.61 -9.76 27.33
CA ARG A 62 3.49 -8.59 27.17
C ARG A 62 4.30 -8.61 25.88
N THR A 63 4.67 -9.80 25.39
CA THR A 63 5.44 -9.95 24.14
C THR A 63 4.58 -9.68 22.90
N ASP A 64 3.26 -9.83 22.99
CA ASP A 64 2.33 -9.56 21.89
C ASP A 64 2.09 -8.07 21.64
N ILE A 65 2.34 -7.21 22.63
CA ILE A 65 2.07 -5.76 22.57
C ILE A 65 2.62 -5.13 21.29
N HIS A 66 3.89 -5.41 20.96
CA HIS A 66 4.52 -4.86 19.76
C HIS A 66 3.93 -5.38 18.46
N ARG A 67 3.53 -6.66 18.44
CA ARG A 67 2.91 -7.29 17.27
C ARG A 67 1.53 -6.69 17.02
N VAL A 68 0.68 -6.67 18.03
CA VAL A 68 -0.71 -6.18 17.95
C VAL A 68 -0.75 -4.68 17.66
N ALA A 69 0.10 -3.88 18.34
CA ALA A 69 0.16 -2.44 18.08
C ALA A 69 0.54 -2.14 16.62
N ARG A 70 1.44 -2.93 16.03
CA ARG A 70 1.83 -2.81 14.63
C ARG A 70 0.70 -3.26 13.70
N GLU A 71 0.07 -4.38 14.00
CA GLU A 71 -1.06 -4.88 13.23
C GLU A 71 -2.19 -3.85 13.18
N ALA A 72 -2.62 -3.32 14.33
CA ALA A 72 -3.66 -2.29 14.39
C ALA A 72 -3.31 -0.99 13.64
N ALA A 73 -2.04 -0.61 13.58
CA ALA A 73 -1.61 0.63 12.92
C ALA A 73 -1.39 0.49 11.40
N PHE A 74 -1.15 -0.73 10.90
CA PHE A 74 -0.72 -0.95 9.51
C PHE A 74 -1.56 -1.94 8.71
N ALA A 75 -2.46 -2.71 9.35
CA ALA A 75 -3.49 -3.50 8.68
C ALA A 75 -4.46 -2.61 7.90
#